data_AF-A0A1H6EYA5-F1
#
_entry.id   AF-A0A1H6EYA5-F1
#
_cell.length_a   1.000
_cell.length_b   1.000
_cell.length_c   1.000
_cell.angle_alpha   90.00
_cell.angle_beta   90.00
_cell.angle_gamma   90.00
#
_symmetry.space_group_name_H-M   'P 1'
#
loop_
_entity.id
_entity.type
_entity.pdbx_description
1 polymer ?
#
loop_
_entity_poly.entity_id
_entity_poly.type
_entity_poly.pdbx_seq_one_letter_code
_entity_poly.pdbx_strand_id
1 'polypeptide(L)'
;MTVDTIGWDMTQRRAFGELTARSWLDTDFKLRYESDPLSVLAEYDLRPAAGQDAPALPPEPGTELVIEMLTGSAGAVPPPPPPPCLLSLCFCIYTPRGALR
;
A
#
# COMPACT_ATOMS: atom_id res chain seq x y z
N MET A 1 15.19 -1.20 14.49
CA MET A 1 15.09 -2.66 14.63
C MET A 1 14.90 -3.24 13.25
N THR A 2 15.97 -3.70 12.62
CA THR A 2 15.90 -4.44 11.36
C THR A 2 15.42 -5.85 11.70
N VAL A 3 14.38 -6.34 11.02
CA VAL A 3 14.01 -7.76 11.09
C VAL A 3 15.13 -8.53 10.41
N ASP A 4 16.17 -8.89 11.18
CA ASP A 4 17.20 -9.80 10.75
C ASP A 4 16.52 -11.12 10.37
N THR A 5 16.53 -11.39 9.07
CA THR A 5 15.42 -12.09 8.44
C THR A 5 15.61 -13.61 8.48
N ILE A 6 15.69 -14.23 9.67
CA ILE A 6 15.41 -15.68 9.99
C ILE A 6 15.98 -16.72 8.99
N GLY A 7 16.93 -16.36 8.12
CA GLY A 7 17.32 -17.14 6.94
C GLY A 7 16.23 -17.38 5.88
N TRP A 8 15.11 -16.66 5.89
CA TRP A 8 13.97 -16.94 5.00
C TRP A 8 14.14 -16.38 3.59
N ASP A 9 13.64 -17.13 2.60
CA ASP A 9 13.54 -16.68 1.21
C ASP A 9 12.37 -15.69 0.99
N MET A 10 12.22 -15.15 -0.22
CA MET A 10 11.16 -14.17 -0.52
C MET A 10 9.74 -14.75 -0.43
N THR A 11 9.56 -16.03 -0.75
CA THR A 11 8.26 -16.71 -0.68
C THR A 11 7.83 -16.87 0.78
N GLN A 12 8.74 -17.30 1.64
CA GLN A 12 8.52 -17.44 3.07
C GLN A 12 8.24 -16.09 3.74
N ARG A 13 9.02 -15.05 3.41
CA ARG A 13 8.78 -13.69 3.91
C ARG A 13 7.40 -13.17 3.53
N ARG A 14 6.95 -13.46 2.30
CA ARG A 14 5.61 -13.10 1.83
C ARG A 14 4.53 -13.83 2.62
N ALA A 15 4.64 -15.16 2.75
CA ALA A 15 3.67 -15.96 3.51
C ALA A 15 3.57 -15.50 4.97
N PHE A 16 4.69 -15.13 5.59
CA PHE A 16 4.69 -14.55 6.93
C PHE A 16 4.00 -13.18 6.99
N GLY A 17 4.16 -12.34 5.97
CA GLY A 17 3.43 -11.08 5.86
C GLY A 17 1.90 -11.28 5.76
N GLU A 18 1.47 -12.28 5.00
CA GLU A 18 0.05 -12.65 4.89
C GLU A 18 -0.50 -13.18 6.23
N LEU A 19 0.27 -14.01 6.93
CA LEU A 19 -0.06 -14.50 8.27
C LEU A 19 -0.18 -13.34 9.27
N THR A 20 0.76 -12.40 9.23
CA THR A 20 0.75 -11.20 10.07
C THR A 20 -0.53 -10.40 9.85
N ALA A 21 -0.87 -10.09 8.59
CA ALA A 21 -2.09 -9.38 8.27
C ALA A 21 -3.35 -10.13 8.76
N ARG A 22 -3.38 -11.45 8.64
CA ARG A 22 -4.47 -12.28 9.16
C ARG A 22 -4.61 -12.19 10.68
N SER A 23 -3.49 -12.19 11.40
CA SER A 23 -3.48 -12.10 12.87
C SER A 23 -4.07 -10.80 13.41
N TRP A 24 -4.07 -9.73 12.61
CA TRP A 24 -4.73 -8.48 12.97
C TRP A 24 -6.25 -8.54 12.82
N LEU A 25 -6.76 -9.39 11.92
CA LEU A 25 -8.19 -9.50 11.62
C LEU A 25 -8.89 -10.63 12.40
N ASP A 26 -8.15 -11.66 12.78
CA ASP A 26 -8.66 -12.89 13.37
C ASP A 26 -8.04 -13.11 14.76
N THR A 27 -8.81 -12.79 15.80
CA THR A 27 -8.35 -12.90 17.19
C THR A 27 -8.11 -14.34 17.60
N ASP A 28 -8.92 -15.29 17.13
CA ASP A 28 -8.73 -16.71 17.43
C ASP A 28 -7.42 -17.20 16.80
N PHE A 29 -7.15 -16.78 15.57
CA PHE A 29 -5.86 -17.06 14.92
C PHE A 29 -4.68 -16.50 15.72
N LYS A 30 -4.77 -15.24 16.18
CA LYS A 30 -3.73 -14.60 16.99
C LYS A 30 -3.47 -15.37 18.29
N LEU A 31 -4.53 -15.76 19.01
CA LEU A 31 -4.40 -16.53 20.26
C LEU A 31 -3.76 -17.91 20.04
N ARG A 32 -4.08 -18.58 18.93
CA ARG A 32 -3.40 -19.84 18.56
C ARG A 32 -1.92 -19.62 18.28
N TYR A 33 -1.56 -18.57 17.56
CA TYR A 33 -0.16 -18.24 17.29
C TYR A 33 0.60 -17.92 18.58
N GLU A 34 -0.01 -17.18 19.51
CA GLU A 34 0.59 -16.88 20.82
C GLU A 34 0.78 -18.13 21.69
N SER A 35 -0.12 -19.11 21.56
CA SER A 35 -0.09 -20.35 22.34
C SER A 35 0.87 -21.39 21.77
N ASP A 36 0.90 -21.57 20.44
CA ASP A 36 1.75 -22.54 19.75
C ASP A 36 2.20 -22.02 18.38
N PRO A 37 3.20 -21.11 18.35
CA PRO A 37 3.58 -20.43 17.13
C PRO A 37 4.27 -21.36 16.12
N LEU A 38 5.03 -22.35 16.58
CA LEU A 38 5.74 -23.27 15.68
C LEU A 38 4.78 -24.20 14.93
N SER A 39 3.71 -24.66 15.59
CA SER A 39 2.65 -25.42 14.93
C SER A 39 1.86 -24.55 13.96
N VAL A 40 1.54 -23.30 14.31
CA VAL A 40 0.86 -22.42 13.36
C VAL A 40 1.73 -22.13 12.15
N LEU A 41 3.02 -21.79 12.33
CA LEU A 41 3.95 -21.60 11.21
C LEU A 41 4.08 -22.86 10.34
N ALA A 42 3.96 -24.04 10.95
CA ALA A 42 3.96 -25.33 10.26
C ALA A 42 2.90 -25.47 9.17
N GLU A 43 1.70 -24.95 9.45
CA GLU A 43 0.54 -25.01 8.56
C GLU A 43 0.79 -24.21 7.26
N TYR A 44 1.74 -23.28 7.28
CA TYR A 44 2.10 -22.39 6.18
C TYR A 44 3.47 -22.72 5.56
N ASP A 45 4.04 -23.89 5.86
CA ASP A 45 5.39 -24.31 5.44
C ASP A 45 6.51 -23.33 5.88
N LEU A 46 6.26 -22.57 6.95
CA LEU A 46 7.23 -21.67 7.55
C LEU A 46 7.97 -22.42 8.66
N ARG A 47 9.27 -22.61 8.44
CA ARG A 47 10.17 -23.26 9.40
C ARG A 47 11.29 -22.28 9.75
N PRO A 48 11.36 -21.80 11.00
CA PRO A 48 12.58 -21.18 11.51
C PRO A 48 13.75 -22.19 11.45
N ALA A 49 14.98 -21.69 11.40
CA ALA A 49 16.15 -22.57 11.48
C ALA A 49 16.17 -23.31 12.82
N ALA A 50 16.78 -24.50 12.86
CA ALA A 50 16.86 -25.30 14.08
C ALA A 50 17.49 -24.49 15.24
N GLY A 51 16.79 -24.44 16.37
CA GLY A 51 17.22 -23.67 17.55
C GLY A 51 16.86 -22.18 17.52
N GLN A 52 16.14 -21.70 16.50
CA GLN A 52 15.55 -20.37 16.50
C GLN A 52 14.11 -20.40 17.04
N ASP A 53 13.78 -19.38 17.82
CA ASP A 53 12.42 -19.14 18.27
C ASP A 53 11.54 -18.70 17.10
N ALA A 54 10.23 -18.90 17.25
CA ALA A 54 9.26 -18.37 16.31
C ALA A 54 9.28 -16.83 16.32
N PRO A 55 9.20 -16.17 15.15
CA PRO A 55 9.10 -14.72 15.11
C PRO A 55 7.86 -14.20 15.84
N ALA A 56 8.02 -13.10 16.58
CA ALA A 56 6.89 -12.39 17.15
C ALA A 56 6.03 -11.76 16.04
N LEU A 57 4.72 -11.75 16.23
CA LEU A 57 3.81 -11.02 15.35
C LEU A 57 4.00 -9.50 15.55
N PRO A 58 4.17 -8.74 14.46
CA PRO A 58 4.17 -7.29 14.54
C PRO A 58 2.86 -6.75 15.14
N PRO A 59 2.90 -5.64 15.90
CA PRO A 59 1.70 -5.00 16.40
C PRO A 59 0.81 -4.54 15.25
N GLU A 60 -0.50 -4.51 15.48
CA GLU A 60 -1.45 -3.97 14.52
C GLU A 60 -1.10 -2.50 14.21
N PRO A 61 -1.07 -2.10 12.92
CA PRO A 61 -0.78 -0.72 12.56
C PRO A 61 -1.90 0.18 13.10
N GLY A 62 -1.53 1.17 13.91
CA GLY A 62 -2.48 2.19 14.34
C GLY A 62 -3.09 2.91 13.13
N THR A 63 -4.39 3.19 13.18
CA THR A 63 -5.18 3.80 12.10
C THR A 63 -4.81 5.24 11.73
N GLU A 64 -3.73 5.81 12.28
CA GLU A 64 -3.29 7.16 11.95
C GLU A 64 -2.51 7.16 10.62
N LEU A 65 -3.27 7.12 9.52
CA LEU A 65 -2.76 7.30 8.18
C LEU A 65 -2.58 8.80 7.91
N VAL A 66 -1.35 9.28 8.04
CA VAL A 66 -0.99 10.64 7.60
C VAL A 66 -0.77 10.59 6.09
N ILE A 67 -1.74 11.10 5.33
CA ILE A 67 -1.60 11.25 3.87
C ILE A 67 -0.87 12.57 3.60
N GLU A 68 0.41 12.49 3.27
CA GLU A 68 1.18 13.66 2.83
C GLU A 68 1.04 13.85 1.31
N MET A 69 0.71 15.06 0.88
CA MET A 69 0.77 15.39 -0.55
C MET A 69 2.24 15.51 -0.98
N LEU A 70 2.70 14.53 -1.75
CA LEU A 70 3.99 14.62 -2.46
C LEU A 70 3.87 15.65 -3.59
N THR A 71 4.13 16.93 -3.28
CA THR A 71 4.29 17.95 -4.31
C THR A 71 5.65 17.75 -4.98
N GLY A 72 5.67 16.92 -6.01
CA GLY A 72 6.81 16.86 -6.93
C GLY A 72 7.00 18.24 -7.54
N SER A 73 8.14 18.87 -7.27
CA SER A 73 8.63 20.02 -8.03
C SER A 73 9.01 19.54 -9.44
N ALA A 74 8.01 19.14 -10.23
CA ALA A 74 8.13 19.28 -11.67
C ALA A 74 8.19 20.79 -11.91
N GLY A 75 9.37 21.30 -12.24
CA GLY A 75 9.55 22.69 -12.62
C GLY A 75 8.56 23.03 -13.72
N ALA A 76 7.43 23.62 -13.33
CA ALA A 76 6.45 24.14 -14.23
C ALA A 76 7.10 25.37 -14.87
N VAL A 77 7.77 25.15 -16.00
CA VAL A 77 8.04 26.24 -16.94
C VAL A 77 6.65 26.83 -17.25
N PRO A 78 6.41 28.13 -16.95
CA PRO A 78 5.13 28.74 -17.25
C PRO A 78 4.83 28.56 -18.74
N PRO A 79 3.58 28.26 -19.13
CA PRO A 79 3.24 28.12 -20.54
C PRO A 79 3.63 29.42 -21.26
N PRO A 80 4.24 29.34 -22.46
CA PRO A 80 4.54 30.54 -23.22
C PRO A 80 3.25 31.33 -23.48
N PRO A 81 3.32 32.68 -23.57
CA PRO A 81 2.15 33.50 -23.83
C PRO A 81 1.49 33.05 -25.14
N PRO A 82 0.14 33.07 -25.21
CA PRO A 82 -0.57 32.68 -26.43
C PRO A 82 -0.19 33.63 -27.58
N PRO A 83 -0.06 33.11 -28.82
CA PRO A 83 0.19 33.95 -29.98
C PRO A 83 -0.94 34.99 -30.13
N PRO A 84 -0.64 36.21 -30.62
CA PRO A 84 -1.67 37.21 -30.83
C PRO A 84 -2.71 36.67 -31.80
N CYS A 85 -3.96 36.59 -31.34
CA CYS A 85 -5.09 36.16 -32.12
C CYS A 85 -5.22 37.07 -33.36
N LEU A 86 -4.87 36.55 -34.53
CA LEU A 86 -5.36 37.10 -35.78
C LEU A 86 -6.86 36.81 -35.84
N LEU A 87 -7.62 37.85 -35.50
CA LEU A 87 -9.05 38.02 -35.69
C LEU A 87 -9.51 37.53 -37.07
N SER A 88 -9.91 36.27 -37.20
CA SER A 88 -10.84 35.83 -38.24
C SER A 88 -11.20 34.35 -38.13
N LEU A 89 -12.50 34.07 -38.05
CA LEU A 89 -13.17 32.83 -38.50
C LEU A 89 -13.23 31.61 -37.56
N CYS A 90 -13.61 31.77 -36.29
CA CYS A 90 -14.23 30.64 -35.58
C CYS A 90 -15.26 31.06 -34.53
N PHE A 91 -16.31 31.76 -34.97
CA PHE A 91 -17.52 32.02 -34.18
C PHE A 91 -18.69 31.08 -34.52
N CYS A 92 -18.45 29.93 -35.17
CA CYS A 92 -19.54 29.09 -35.69
C CYS A 92 -19.77 27.74 -34.99
N ILE A 93 -19.09 27.40 -33.87
CA ILE A 93 -19.28 26.06 -33.26
C ILE A 93 -19.92 26.08 -31.87
N TYR A 94 -19.98 27.21 -31.15
CA TYR A 94 -20.58 27.22 -29.82
C TYR A 94 -22.01 27.81 -29.82
N THR A 95 -22.97 27.05 -30.35
CA THR A 95 -24.38 27.20 -29.97
C THR A 95 -24.69 26.20 -28.86
N PRO A 96 -24.89 26.62 -27.59
CA PRO A 96 -25.54 25.75 -26.62
C PRO A 96 -27.02 25.63 -27.00
N ARG A 97 -27.33 24.50 -27.62
CA ARG A 97 -28.67 24.03 -27.93
C ARG A 97 -29.41 23.73 -26.62
N GLY A 98 -30.29 24.65 -26.22
CA GLY A 98 -31.54 24.39 -25.49
C GLY A 98 -31.47 23.88 -24.05
N ALA A 99 -32.00 24.68 -23.13
CA ALA A 99 -32.75 24.17 -21.98
C ALA A 99 -34.08 24.95 -21.93
N LEU A 100 -35.17 24.21 -22.14
CA LEU A 100 -36.54 24.66 -21.93
C LEU A 100 -36.75 25.00 -20.44
N ARG A 101 -37.39 26.13 -20.12
CA ARG A 101 -38.79 26.23 -19.68
C ARG A 101 -39.10 27.64 -19.19
#